data_AF-A0A0F9J157-F1
#
_entry.id   AF-A0A0F9J157-F1
#
_cell.length_a   1.000
_cell.length_b   1.000
_cell.length_c   1.000
_cell.angle_alpha   90.00
_cell.angle_beta   90.00
_cell.angle_gamma   90.00
#
_symmetry.space_group_name_H-M   'P 1'
#
loop_
_entity.id
_entity.type
_entity.pdbx_description
1 polymer ?
#
loop_
_entity_poly.entity_id
_entity_poly.type
_entity_poly.pdbx_seq_one_letter_code
_entity_poly.pdbx_strand_id
1 'polypeptide(L)'
;MQLFHDYKAISFHAFWSRDTSKVINEVLKKESKSYATHHDIFLRFINDKLFKGQGVLNKEFRRKGKTYPDLLIPSRTEGKQYEIVELRTHTSELKYLRRELNKREKIFAFSDYLYFAYFLRRVWKEKNEILKVHDCIYYLVIICIPKTTEKIPINELEAVIKMGAEDFTKKVAEESGIDSVKEELLGVENMFKTVDLERRLEEKKDVIKKKEDVIKEKEDVIQEKDKQLKEKEKEIKQLKKQLDEIKK
;
A
#
# COMPACT_ATOMS: atom_id res chain seq x y z
N MET A 1 -27.70 -12.64 -26.70
CA MET A 1 -26.29 -12.34 -26.34
C MET A 1 -26.12 -10.84 -26.02
N GLN A 2 -26.99 -10.30 -25.16
CA GLN A 2 -27.08 -8.86 -24.88
C GLN A 2 -26.28 -8.48 -23.62
N LEU A 3 -26.13 -9.43 -22.70
CA LEU A 3 -25.31 -9.36 -21.49
C LEU A 3 -23.87 -8.87 -21.78
N PHE A 4 -23.18 -9.44 -22.78
CA PHE A 4 -21.79 -9.09 -23.10
C PHE A 4 -21.52 -7.63 -23.54
N HIS A 5 -22.53 -6.86 -23.93
CA HIS A 5 -22.33 -5.46 -24.35
C HIS A 5 -22.40 -4.46 -23.19
N ASP A 6 -23.21 -4.71 -22.16
CA ASP A 6 -23.31 -3.80 -21.01
C ASP A 6 -22.07 -3.85 -20.10
N TYR A 7 -21.32 -4.96 -20.09
CA TYR A 7 -20.08 -5.10 -19.32
C TYR A 7 -18.86 -4.41 -19.96
N LYS A 8 -18.88 -4.08 -21.26
CA LYS A 8 -17.78 -3.37 -21.93
C LYS A 8 -17.55 -1.96 -21.39
N ALA A 9 -18.50 -1.44 -20.63
CA ALA A 9 -18.45 -0.08 -20.09
C ALA A 9 -17.69 0.01 -18.74
N ILE A 10 -17.36 -1.12 -18.10
CA ILE A 10 -16.52 -1.12 -16.90
C ILE A 10 -15.06 -0.95 -17.33
N SER A 11 -14.37 0.05 -16.77
CA SER A 11 -12.94 0.28 -17.03
C SER A 11 -12.10 0.16 -15.77
N PHE A 12 -10.85 -0.28 -15.97
CA PHE A 12 -9.86 -0.42 -14.91
C PHE A 12 -8.70 0.53 -15.20
N HIS A 13 -8.28 1.26 -14.17
CA HIS A 13 -7.14 2.16 -14.23
C HIS A 13 -6.17 1.81 -13.10
N ALA A 14 -4.89 1.72 -13.41
CA ALA A 14 -3.82 1.54 -12.43
C ALA A 14 -2.91 2.75 -12.45
N PHE A 15 -2.59 3.26 -11.25
CA PHE A 15 -1.61 4.31 -11.05
C PHE A 15 -0.42 3.75 -10.30
N TRP A 16 0.65 3.54 -11.04
CA TRP A 16 1.97 3.18 -10.53
C TRP A 16 2.88 4.40 -10.64
N SER A 17 3.39 4.91 -9.53
CA SER A 17 4.51 5.88 -9.51
C SER A 17 4.73 6.43 -8.11
N ARG A 18 5.81 7.24 -7.98
CA ARG A 18 6.01 8.20 -6.91
C ARG A 18 4.75 9.00 -6.54
N ASP A 19 3.83 9.24 -7.47
CA ASP A 19 2.61 10.01 -7.16
C ASP A 19 1.61 9.24 -6.30
N THR A 20 1.46 7.92 -6.51
CA THR A 20 0.68 7.06 -5.62
C THR A 20 1.32 7.03 -4.23
N SER A 21 2.64 6.88 -4.16
CA SER A 21 3.38 6.95 -2.89
C SER A 21 3.23 8.32 -2.20
N LYS A 22 3.25 9.43 -2.95
CA LYS A 22 3.05 10.79 -2.40
C LYS A 22 1.66 10.95 -1.81
N VAL A 23 0.62 10.46 -2.49
CA VAL A 23 -0.76 10.50 -1.98
C VAL A 23 -0.89 9.70 -0.69
N ILE A 24 -0.33 8.48 -0.66
CA ILE A 24 -0.35 7.65 0.55
C ILE A 24 0.37 8.36 1.70
N ASN A 25 1.54 8.95 1.43
CA ASN A 25 2.29 9.72 2.41
C ASN A 25 1.55 10.99 2.87
N GLU A 26 0.81 11.66 1.98
CA GLU A 26 -0.02 12.81 2.35
C GLU A 26 -1.12 12.37 3.32
N VAL A 27 -1.78 11.24 3.06
CA VAL A 27 -2.79 10.67 3.96
C VAL A 27 -2.17 10.32 5.32
N LEU A 28 -1.02 9.64 5.32
CA LEU A 28 -0.31 9.25 6.55
C LEU A 28 0.14 10.43 7.41
N LYS A 29 0.46 11.57 6.79
CA LYS A 29 0.90 12.80 7.48
C LYS A 29 -0.25 13.59 8.10
N LYS A 30 -1.51 13.29 7.80
CA LYS A 30 -2.64 14.00 8.42
C LYS A 30 -2.80 13.53 9.87
N GLU A 31 -2.70 14.48 10.79
CA GLU A 31 -2.96 14.25 12.22
C GLU A 31 -4.41 13.77 12.46
N SER A 32 -5.35 14.34 11.70
CA SER A 32 -6.75 13.92 11.71
C SER A 32 -6.95 12.64 10.91
N LYS A 33 -7.39 11.58 11.58
CA LYS A 33 -7.81 10.31 10.97
C LYS A 33 -9.22 10.38 10.37
N SER A 34 -9.73 11.58 10.08
CA SER A 34 -11.10 11.71 9.55
C SER A 34 -11.18 11.12 8.15
N TYR A 35 -12.16 10.23 7.95
CA TYR A 35 -12.43 9.61 6.64
C TYR A 35 -12.62 10.67 5.54
N ALA A 36 -13.27 11.79 5.87
CA ALA A 36 -13.49 12.92 4.98
C ALA A 36 -12.17 13.52 4.45
N THR A 37 -11.21 13.77 5.35
CA THR A 37 -9.90 14.33 4.95
C THR A 37 -9.16 13.40 4.00
N HIS A 38 -9.19 12.09 4.26
CA HIS A 38 -8.53 11.11 3.39
C HIS A 38 -9.23 11.00 2.03
N HIS A 39 -10.56 10.98 2.04
CA HIS A 39 -11.38 10.96 0.82
C HIS A 39 -11.08 12.14 -0.10
N ASP A 40 -10.93 13.35 0.45
CA ASP A 40 -10.59 14.55 -0.33
C ASP A 40 -9.21 14.47 -0.99
N ILE A 41 -8.25 13.79 -0.36
CA ILE A 41 -6.92 13.59 -0.95
C ILE A 41 -7.04 12.70 -2.18
N PHE A 42 -7.78 11.59 -2.07
CA PHE A 42 -8.00 10.70 -3.21
C PHE A 42 -8.83 11.35 -4.32
N LEU A 43 -9.86 12.13 -3.98
CA LEU A 43 -10.65 12.85 -4.98
C LEU A 43 -9.80 13.85 -5.78
N ARG A 44 -8.91 14.60 -5.12
CA ARG A 44 -7.97 15.49 -5.82
C ARG A 44 -7.07 14.71 -6.77
N PHE A 45 -6.47 13.62 -6.28
CA PHE A 45 -5.61 12.78 -7.10
C PHE A 45 -6.31 12.22 -8.33
N ILE A 46 -7.53 11.72 -8.16
CA ILE A 46 -8.35 11.20 -9.25
C ILE A 46 -8.69 12.30 -10.25
N ASN A 47 -9.10 13.47 -9.76
CA ASN A 47 -9.39 14.62 -10.60
C ASN A 47 -8.19 14.99 -11.49
N ASP A 48 -7.01 15.06 -10.89
CA ASP A 48 -5.79 15.42 -11.60
C ASP A 48 -5.39 14.34 -12.62
N LYS A 49 -5.42 13.06 -12.22
CA LYS A 49 -4.90 11.96 -13.03
C LYS A 49 -5.85 11.48 -14.13
N LEU A 50 -7.15 11.39 -13.86
CA LEU A 50 -8.13 10.94 -14.85
C LEU A 50 -8.75 12.08 -15.64
N PHE A 51 -8.86 13.27 -15.04
CA PHE A 51 -9.64 14.37 -15.61
C PHE A 51 -8.83 15.66 -15.81
N LYS A 52 -7.50 15.61 -15.63
CA LYS A 52 -6.60 16.75 -15.82
C LYS A 52 -7.02 17.98 -15.01
N GLY A 53 -7.60 17.75 -13.82
CA GLY A 53 -8.06 18.81 -12.92
C GLY A 53 -9.35 19.52 -13.34
N GLN A 54 -10.03 19.06 -14.40
CA GLN A 54 -11.24 19.71 -14.91
C GLN A 54 -12.48 19.47 -14.05
N GLY A 55 -12.44 18.48 -13.15
CA GLY A 55 -13.54 18.17 -12.26
C GLY A 55 -13.67 19.18 -11.12
N VAL A 56 -14.91 19.46 -10.73
CA VAL A 56 -15.22 20.38 -9.63
C VAL A 56 -15.45 19.58 -8.35
N LEU A 57 -14.60 19.82 -7.35
CA LEU A 57 -14.71 19.29 -6.00
C LEU A 57 -15.59 20.21 -5.16
N ASN A 58 -16.75 19.73 -4.69
CA ASN A 58 -17.61 20.57 -3.86
C ASN A 58 -17.34 20.35 -2.36
N LYS A 59 -16.41 21.13 -1.80
CA LYS A 59 -15.98 21.02 -0.39
C LYS A 59 -17.00 21.55 0.63
N GLU A 60 -17.96 22.39 0.22
CA GLU A 60 -18.78 23.18 1.15
C GLU A 60 -19.89 22.40 1.88
N PHE A 61 -20.21 21.18 1.46
CA PHE A 61 -21.48 20.54 1.86
C PHE A 61 -21.39 19.22 2.63
N ARG A 62 -20.24 18.90 3.24
CA ARG A 62 -20.15 17.83 4.25
C ARG A 62 -20.75 18.23 5.61
N ARG A 63 -21.86 18.96 5.58
CA ARG A 63 -22.71 19.25 6.74
C ARG A 63 -23.67 18.08 6.93
N LYS A 64 -23.96 17.73 8.19
CA LYS A 64 -24.87 16.64 8.53
C LYS A 64 -26.24 16.84 7.85
N GLY A 65 -26.74 15.81 7.15
CA GLY A 65 -28.07 15.81 6.49
C GLY A 65 -28.09 16.22 5.01
N LYS A 66 -26.92 16.40 4.38
CA LYS A 66 -26.77 16.90 3.02
C LYS A 66 -26.05 15.86 2.13
N THR A 67 -26.67 15.46 1.01
CA THR A 67 -26.10 14.50 0.03
C THR A 67 -25.59 15.27 -1.18
N TYR A 68 -24.30 15.14 -1.50
CA TYR A 68 -23.66 15.89 -2.59
C TYR A 68 -22.73 14.99 -3.39
N PRO A 69 -22.56 15.27 -4.69
CA PRO A 69 -21.67 14.49 -5.55
C PRO A 69 -20.20 14.69 -5.14
N ASP A 70 -19.44 13.61 -5.18
CA ASP A 70 -18.01 13.63 -4.88
C ASP A 70 -17.21 14.44 -5.92
N LEU A 71 -17.53 14.27 -7.21
CA LEU A 71 -16.85 14.97 -8.30
C LEU A 71 -17.81 15.22 -9.47
N LEU A 72 -17.82 16.45 -9.98
CA LEU A 72 -18.54 16.86 -11.20
C LEU A 72 -17.54 16.99 -12.34
N ILE A 73 -17.67 16.17 -13.38
CA ILE A 73 -16.79 16.16 -14.56
C ILE A 73 -17.53 16.79 -15.73
N PRO A 74 -16.90 17.69 -16.52
CA PRO A 74 -17.52 18.19 -17.74
C PRO A 74 -17.97 17.04 -18.65
N SER A 75 -19.26 17.00 -18.96
CA SER A 75 -19.80 15.89 -19.75
C SER A 75 -19.44 16.06 -21.22
N ARG A 76 -19.25 14.92 -21.90
CA ARG A 76 -19.16 14.86 -23.37
C ARG A 76 -20.51 14.55 -24.02
N THR A 77 -21.54 14.32 -23.21
CA THR A 77 -22.88 13.94 -23.67
C THR A 77 -23.68 15.19 -23.98
N GLU A 78 -24.27 15.23 -25.18
CA GLU A 78 -25.11 16.34 -25.62
C GLU A 78 -26.28 16.56 -24.65
N GLY A 79 -26.56 17.82 -24.31
CA GLY A 79 -27.61 18.20 -23.35
C GLY A 79 -27.29 17.96 -21.88
N LYS A 80 -26.12 17.42 -21.55
CA LYS A 80 -25.66 17.24 -20.17
C LYS A 80 -24.43 18.10 -19.90
N GLN A 81 -24.47 18.90 -18.83
CA GLN A 81 -23.35 19.77 -18.49
C GLN A 81 -22.24 19.01 -17.74
N TYR A 82 -22.61 18.15 -16.80
CA TYR A 82 -21.67 17.41 -15.96
C TYR A 82 -22.07 15.95 -15.81
N GLU A 83 -21.07 15.07 -15.79
CA GLU A 83 -21.18 13.72 -15.25
C GLU A 83 -20.81 13.71 -13.78
N ILE A 84 -21.55 12.92 -13.01
CA ILE A 84 -21.39 12.84 -11.56
C ILE A 84 -20.66 11.55 -11.21
N VAL A 85 -19.53 11.67 -10.50
CA VAL A 85 -18.73 10.54 -10.02
C VAL A 85 -18.88 10.43 -8.52
N GLU A 86 -19.20 9.23 -8.04
CA GLU A 86 -19.14 8.83 -6.63
C GLU A 86 -17.86 8.00 -6.38
N LEU A 87 -17.05 8.34 -5.39
CA LEU A 87 -15.85 7.59 -5.03
C LEU A 87 -16.10 6.69 -3.82
N ARG A 88 -15.55 5.48 -3.87
CA ARG A 88 -15.44 4.56 -2.74
C ARG A 88 -14.02 4.02 -2.67
N THR A 89 -13.23 4.57 -1.75
CA THR A 89 -11.85 4.11 -1.52
C THR A 89 -11.80 3.09 -0.40
N HIS A 90 -11.22 1.93 -0.67
CA HIS A 90 -10.97 0.85 0.29
C HIS A 90 -9.52 0.40 0.19
N THR A 91 -8.95 -0.08 1.28
CA THR A 91 -7.59 -0.67 1.24
C THR A 91 -7.65 -2.11 0.72
N SER A 92 -8.59 -2.88 1.26
CA SER A 92 -8.69 -4.33 1.08
C SER A 92 -9.34 -4.73 -0.25
N GLU A 93 -8.59 -4.54 -1.34
CA GLU A 93 -8.88 -5.00 -2.71
C GLU A 93 -10.39 -5.06 -3.04
N LEU A 94 -10.95 -6.25 -3.31
CA LEU A 94 -12.35 -6.44 -3.64
C LEU A 94 -13.23 -6.87 -2.45
N LYS A 95 -12.69 -6.92 -1.23
CA LYS A 95 -13.42 -7.39 -0.04
C LYS A 95 -14.70 -6.59 0.22
N TYR A 96 -14.67 -5.30 -0.07
CA TYR A 96 -15.80 -4.39 0.14
C TYR A 96 -16.65 -4.13 -1.11
N LEU A 97 -16.28 -4.71 -2.25
CA LEU A 97 -16.97 -4.48 -3.52
C LEU A 97 -18.47 -4.79 -3.40
N ARG A 98 -18.82 -6.02 -2.98
CA ARG A 98 -20.22 -6.43 -2.84
C ARG A 98 -21.03 -5.50 -1.93
N ARG A 99 -20.43 -5.04 -0.83
CA ARG A 99 -21.07 -4.10 0.11
C ARG A 99 -21.39 -2.76 -0.56
N GLU A 100 -20.50 -2.25 -1.41
CA GLU A 100 -20.78 -1.00 -2.15
C GLU A 100 -21.76 -1.23 -3.31
N LEU A 101 -21.66 -2.35 -4.03
CA LEU A 101 -22.62 -2.71 -5.10
C LEU A 101 -24.05 -2.92 -4.59
N ASN A 102 -24.22 -3.38 -3.35
CA ASN A 102 -25.55 -3.47 -2.70
C ASN A 102 -26.19 -2.09 -2.47
N LYS A 103 -25.41 -1.00 -2.49
CA LYS A 103 -25.90 0.38 -2.37
C LYS A 103 -26.07 1.04 -3.73
N ARG A 104 -25.87 0.33 -4.85
CA ARG A 104 -25.75 0.93 -6.17
C ARG A 104 -26.99 1.71 -6.60
N GLU A 105 -28.20 1.26 -6.26
CA GLU A 105 -29.43 2.00 -6.58
C GLU A 105 -29.43 3.40 -5.94
N LYS A 106 -29.06 3.47 -4.66
CA LYS A 106 -28.93 4.73 -3.93
C LYS A 106 -27.81 5.61 -4.49
N ILE A 107 -26.69 5.00 -4.88
CA ILE A 107 -25.54 5.71 -5.46
C ILE A 107 -25.94 6.29 -6.82
N PHE A 108 -26.47 5.45 -7.72
CA PHE A 108 -26.83 5.82 -9.09
C PHE A 108 -28.12 6.64 -9.20
N ALA A 109 -28.91 6.76 -8.13
CA ALA A 109 -29.97 7.77 -8.06
C ALA A 109 -29.45 9.20 -8.32
N PHE A 110 -28.18 9.47 -7.98
CA PHE A 110 -27.58 10.80 -8.11
C PHE A 110 -26.23 10.81 -8.81
N SER A 111 -25.66 9.65 -9.15
CA SER A 111 -24.36 9.55 -9.82
C SER A 111 -24.46 8.82 -11.16
N ASP A 112 -23.54 9.14 -12.04
CA ASP A 112 -23.37 8.47 -13.33
C ASP A 112 -22.34 7.36 -13.28
N TYR A 113 -21.38 7.48 -12.35
CA TYR A 113 -20.33 6.49 -12.15
C TYR A 113 -20.07 6.25 -10.67
N LEU A 114 -19.82 4.99 -10.34
CA LEU A 114 -19.22 4.57 -9.09
C LEU A 114 -17.75 4.22 -9.36
N TYR A 115 -16.84 4.96 -8.75
CA TYR A 115 -15.41 4.72 -8.80
C TYR A 115 -15.04 3.93 -7.54
N PHE A 116 -14.77 2.65 -7.71
CA PHE A 116 -14.30 1.79 -6.63
C PHE A 116 -12.77 1.74 -6.68
N ALA A 117 -12.14 2.35 -5.68
CA ALA A 117 -10.68 2.45 -5.59
C ALA A 117 -10.14 1.47 -4.55
N TYR A 118 -9.10 0.73 -4.92
CA TYR A 118 -8.38 -0.17 -4.03
C TYR A 118 -6.89 -0.22 -4.29
N PHE A 119 -6.14 -0.90 -3.43
CA PHE A 119 -4.68 -0.94 -3.51
C PHE A 119 -4.16 -2.35 -3.69
N LEU A 120 -3.20 -2.45 -4.61
CA LEU A 120 -2.30 -3.59 -4.72
C LEU A 120 -0.92 -3.17 -4.25
N ARG A 121 -0.16 -4.14 -3.74
CA ARG A 121 1.20 -3.96 -3.28
C ARG A 121 2.10 -5.03 -3.90
N ARG A 122 3.27 -4.59 -4.37
CA ARG A 122 4.38 -5.48 -4.70
C ARG A 122 4.93 -6.12 -3.43
N VAL A 123 5.00 -7.43 -3.42
CA VAL A 123 5.53 -8.24 -2.33
C VAL A 123 6.44 -9.34 -2.87
N TRP A 124 7.35 -9.82 -2.04
CA TRP A 124 8.05 -11.08 -2.29
C TRP A 124 7.13 -12.25 -1.99
N LYS A 125 7.19 -13.29 -2.80
CA LYS A 125 6.52 -14.57 -2.51
C LYS A 125 7.13 -15.25 -1.28
N GLU A 126 8.43 -15.06 -1.07
CA GLU A 126 9.11 -15.49 0.14
C GLU A 126 8.86 -14.51 1.28
N LYS A 127 8.18 -14.99 2.33
CA LYS A 127 7.69 -14.18 3.47
C LYS A 127 8.78 -13.45 4.27
N ASN A 128 10.05 -13.82 4.09
CA ASN A 128 11.17 -13.28 4.86
C ASN A 128 11.95 -12.19 4.12
N GLU A 129 11.65 -11.95 2.85
CA GLU A 129 12.34 -10.95 2.05
C GLU A 129 11.61 -9.61 2.10
N ILE A 130 12.39 -8.52 2.18
CA ILE A 130 11.88 -7.16 2.15
C ILE A 130 12.37 -6.51 0.86
N LEU A 131 11.49 -5.78 0.19
CA LEU A 131 11.83 -5.02 -1.03
C LEU A 131 12.74 -3.83 -0.66
N LYS A 132 14.04 -4.09 -0.45
CA LYS A 132 15.03 -3.08 -0.02
C LYS A 132 15.26 -1.96 -1.06
N VAL A 133 14.81 -2.14 -2.30
CA VAL A 133 15.30 -1.37 -3.47
C VAL A 133 14.19 -0.53 -4.16
N HIS A 134 12.93 -0.63 -3.74
CA HIS A 134 11.84 -0.01 -4.50
C HIS A 134 11.27 1.24 -3.83
N ASP A 135 11.52 2.41 -4.44
CA ASP A 135 10.89 3.70 -4.13
C ASP A 135 9.34 3.67 -4.21
N CYS A 136 8.78 2.71 -4.96
CA CYS A 136 7.34 2.59 -5.18
C CYS A 136 6.90 1.12 -5.21
N ILE A 137 6.14 0.72 -4.20
CA ILE A 137 5.62 -0.66 -4.05
C ILE A 137 4.10 -0.73 -4.07
N TYR A 138 3.40 0.38 -4.28
CA TYR A 138 1.93 0.44 -4.27
C TYR A 138 1.37 0.84 -5.63
N TYR A 139 0.26 0.19 -5.96
CA TYR A 139 -0.60 0.52 -7.08
C TYR A 139 -1.94 0.95 -6.53
N LEU A 140 -2.44 2.09 -6.98
CA LEU A 140 -3.83 2.46 -6.80
C LEU A 140 -4.59 1.98 -8.03
N VAL A 141 -5.53 1.07 -7.83
CA VAL A 141 -6.45 0.59 -8.87
C VAL A 141 -7.79 1.27 -8.69
N ILE A 142 -8.38 1.74 -9.80
CA ILE A 142 -9.71 2.33 -9.85
C ILE A 142 -10.55 1.55 -10.85
N ILE A 143 -11.67 1.02 -10.38
CA ILE A 143 -12.70 0.41 -11.20
C ILE A 143 -13.79 1.44 -11.42
N CYS A 144 -13.99 1.85 -12.67
CA CYS A 144 -15.05 2.78 -13.05
C CYS A 144 -16.27 1.98 -13.47
N ILE A 145 -17.35 2.09 -12.69
CA ILE A 145 -18.59 1.33 -12.88
C ILE A 145 -19.69 2.32 -13.30
N PRO A 146 -20.15 2.30 -14.56
CA PRO A 146 -21.17 3.23 -15.04
C PRO A 146 -22.57 2.84 -14.55
N LYS A 147 -23.45 3.83 -14.42
CA LYS A 147 -24.86 3.64 -14.02
C LYS A 147 -25.62 2.64 -14.87
N THR A 148 -25.26 2.45 -16.14
CA THR A 148 -25.88 1.45 -17.02
C THR A 148 -25.80 0.04 -16.45
N THR A 149 -24.80 -0.28 -15.63
CA THR A 149 -24.66 -1.59 -14.97
C THR A 149 -25.66 -1.80 -13.83
N GLU A 150 -26.44 -0.80 -13.43
CA GLU A 150 -27.45 -0.92 -12.38
C GLU A 150 -28.47 -2.02 -12.68
N LYS A 151 -28.79 -2.19 -13.97
CA LYS A 151 -29.73 -3.20 -14.49
C LYS A 151 -29.20 -4.64 -14.43
N ILE A 152 -27.89 -4.80 -14.19
CA ILE A 152 -27.25 -6.11 -14.16
C ILE A 152 -27.46 -6.77 -12.79
N PRO A 153 -27.80 -8.07 -12.73
CA PRO A 153 -27.87 -8.80 -11.47
C PRO A 153 -26.56 -8.71 -10.67
N ILE A 154 -26.67 -8.50 -9.34
CA ILE A 154 -25.51 -8.24 -8.46
C ILE A 154 -24.45 -9.33 -8.56
N ASN A 155 -24.87 -10.59 -8.53
CA ASN A 155 -23.96 -11.72 -8.56
C ASN A 155 -23.19 -11.78 -9.89
N GLU A 156 -23.84 -11.47 -11.01
CA GLU A 156 -23.21 -11.42 -12.32
C GLU A 156 -22.23 -10.25 -12.42
N LEU A 157 -22.64 -9.05 -11.96
CA LEU A 157 -21.79 -7.87 -11.94
C LEU A 157 -20.54 -8.09 -11.07
N GLU A 158 -20.72 -8.68 -9.87
CA GLU A 158 -19.61 -8.99 -8.97
C GLU A 158 -18.65 -10.01 -9.60
N ALA A 159 -19.16 -11.07 -10.23
CA ALA A 159 -18.33 -12.06 -10.89
C ALA A 159 -17.51 -11.45 -12.04
N VAL A 160 -18.14 -10.62 -12.87
CA VAL A 160 -17.47 -9.94 -13.99
C VAL A 160 -16.37 -9.01 -13.49
N ILE A 161 -16.64 -8.21 -12.45
CA ILE A 161 -15.63 -7.30 -11.89
C ILE A 161 -14.45 -8.09 -11.32
N LYS A 162 -14.68 -9.22 -10.64
CA LYS A 162 -13.60 -10.06 -10.10
C LYS A 162 -12.73 -10.65 -11.19
N MET A 163 -13.32 -11.26 -12.22
CA MET A 163 -12.56 -11.77 -13.36
C MET A 163 -11.76 -10.66 -14.05
N GLY A 164 -12.40 -9.51 -14.30
CA GLY A 164 -11.73 -8.36 -14.91
C GLY A 164 -10.58 -7.81 -14.05
N ALA A 165 -10.72 -7.81 -12.72
CA ALA A 165 -9.67 -7.40 -11.81
C ALA A 165 -8.49 -8.39 -11.78
N GLU A 166 -8.75 -9.69 -11.85
CA GLU A 166 -7.70 -10.72 -11.92
C GLU A 166 -6.87 -10.57 -13.21
N ASP A 167 -7.54 -10.46 -14.36
CA ASP A 167 -6.88 -10.25 -15.65
C ASP A 167 -6.12 -8.92 -15.68
N PHE A 168 -6.72 -7.86 -15.13
CA PHE A 168 -6.07 -6.56 -15.02
C PHE A 168 -4.85 -6.60 -14.10
N THR A 169 -4.91 -7.33 -12.99
CA THR A 169 -3.78 -7.47 -12.05
C THR A 169 -2.60 -8.19 -12.70
N LYS A 170 -2.85 -9.26 -13.48
CA LYS A 170 -1.81 -9.94 -14.27
C LYS A 170 -1.17 -8.98 -15.28
N LYS A 171 -1.99 -8.24 -16.02
CA LYS A 171 -1.51 -7.23 -16.96
C LYS A 171 -0.65 -6.17 -16.27
N VAL A 172 -1.10 -5.63 -15.14
CA VAL A 172 -0.33 -4.64 -14.37
C VAL A 172 0.98 -5.25 -13.91
N ALA A 173 1.01 -6.49 -13.41
CA ALA A 173 2.24 -7.16 -13.02
C ALA A 173 3.25 -7.26 -14.18
N GLU A 174 2.80 -7.68 -15.36
CA GLU A 174 3.62 -7.74 -16.59
C GLU A 174 4.19 -6.37 -16.98
N GLU A 175 3.36 -5.33 -16.97
CA GLU A 175 3.76 -3.96 -17.32
C GLU A 175 4.68 -3.31 -16.27
N SER A 176 4.67 -3.81 -15.03
CA SER A 176 5.38 -3.25 -13.90
C SER A 176 6.82 -3.72 -13.75
N GLY A 177 7.27 -4.65 -14.60
CA GLY A 177 8.62 -5.21 -14.54
C GLY A 177 8.95 -5.87 -13.19
N ILE A 178 7.94 -6.43 -12.51
CA ILE A 178 8.17 -7.24 -11.31
C ILE A 178 8.79 -8.58 -11.73
N ASP A 179 9.65 -9.14 -10.88
CA ASP A 179 10.19 -10.48 -11.13
C ASP A 179 9.08 -11.50 -10.83
N SER A 180 8.36 -11.93 -11.87
CA SER A 180 7.22 -12.84 -11.71
C SER A 180 7.57 -14.19 -11.08
N VAL A 181 8.86 -14.57 -11.03
CA VAL A 181 9.30 -15.78 -10.32
C VAL A 181 9.29 -15.52 -8.82
N LYS A 182 9.84 -14.39 -8.37
CA LYS A 182 10.09 -14.10 -6.95
C LYS A 182 9.06 -13.19 -6.29
N GLU A 183 8.32 -12.43 -7.07
CA GLU A 183 7.44 -11.35 -6.62
C GLU A 183 6.03 -11.50 -7.17
N GLU A 184 5.08 -10.84 -6.51
CA GLU A 184 3.68 -10.79 -6.92
C GLU A 184 3.01 -9.48 -6.46
N LEU A 185 1.81 -9.23 -6.97
CA LEU A 185 0.94 -8.13 -6.54
C LEU A 185 -0.18 -8.69 -5.67
N LEU A 186 -0.28 -8.21 -4.43
CA LEU A 186 -1.34 -8.61 -3.50
C LEU A 186 -2.17 -7.43 -3.01
N GLY A 187 -3.45 -7.68 -2.76
CA GLY A 187 -4.35 -6.75 -2.10
C GLY A 187 -3.86 -6.31 -0.71
N VAL A 188 -4.03 -5.03 -0.39
CA VAL A 188 -3.53 -4.47 0.86
C VAL A 188 -4.60 -4.45 1.95
N GLU A 189 -4.53 -5.32 2.96
CA GLU A 189 -5.54 -5.29 4.02
C GLU A 189 -5.58 -3.94 4.76
N ASN A 190 -4.42 -3.40 5.12
CA ASN A 190 -4.31 -2.10 5.79
C ASN A 190 -3.09 -1.32 5.28
N MET A 191 -3.33 -0.39 4.35
CA MET A 191 -2.29 0.46 3.77
C MET A 191 -1.46 1.22 4.82
N PHE A 192 -2.08 1.60 5.93
CA PHE A 192 -1.49 2.56 6.86
C PHE A 192 -0.55 1.94 7.90
N LYS A 193 -0.51 0.61 8.01
CA LYS A 193 0.28 -0.05 9.06
C LYS A 193 1.36 -0.97 8.50
N THR A 194 1.09 -1.73 7.45
CA THR A 194 1.93 -2.88 7.13
C THR A 194 3.32 -2.49 6.63
N VAL A 195 3.43 -1.55 5.69
CA VAL A 195 4.73 -1.17 5.10
C VAL A 195 5.59 -0.33 6.03
N ASP A 196 5.00 0.64 6.74
CA ASP A 196 5.75 1.43 7.72
C ASP A 196 6.24 0.56 8.89
N LEU A 197 5.45 -0.41 9.34
CA LEU A 197 5.87 -1.37 10.35
C LEU A 197 6.98 -2.30 9.83
N GLU A 198 6.88 -2.78 8.60
CA GLU A 198 7.93 -3.59 7.98
C GLU A 198 9.23 -2.80 7.80
N ARG A 199 9.17 -1.54 7.34
CA ARG A 199 10.35 -0.69 7.20
C ARG A 199 11.01 -0.42 8.55
N ARG A 200 10.23 -0.09 9.58
CA ARG A 200 10.74 0.09 10.95
C ARG A 200 11.29 -1.21 11.54
N LEU A 201 10.67 -2.35 11.23
CA LEU A 201 11.15 -3.65 11.67
C LEU A 201 12.52 -3.96 11.04
N GLU A 202 12.69 -3.63 9.77
CA GLU A 202 13.97 -3.82 9.07
C GLU A 202 15.05 -2.87 9.57
N GLU A 203 14.74 -1.58 9.72
CA GLU A 203 15.65 -0.59 10.33
C GLU A 203 16.14 -1.09 11.71
N LYS A 204 15.25 -1.73 12.49
CA LYS A 204 15.62 -2.37 13.77
C LYS A 204 16.47 -3.62 13.59
N LYS A 205 16.19 -4.49 12.61
CA LYS A 205 16.99 -5.70 12.33
C LYS A 205 18.43 -5.35 11.93
N ASP A 206 18.62 -4.35 11.06
CA ASP A 206 19.95 -3.89 10.67
C ASP A 206 20.75 -3.34 11.87
N VAL A 207 20.07 -2.63 12.78
CA VAL A 207 20.68 -2.16 14.03
C VAL A 207 21.05 -3.31 14.95
N ILE A 208 20.20 -4.35 15.06
CA ILE A 208 20.48 -5.54 15.87
C ILE A 208 21.71 -6.26 15.32
N LYS A 209 21.76 -6.52 14.00
CA LYS A 209 22.90 -7.20 13.36
C LYS A 209 24.22 -6.47 13.61
N LYS A 210 24.24 -5.14 13.44
CA LYS A 210 25.43 -4.33 13.76
C LYS A 210 25.84 -4.43 15.22
N LYS A 211 24.87 -4.50 16.15
CA LYS A 211 25.17 -4.68 17.58
C LYS A 211 25.71 -6.07 17.88
N GLU A 212 25.20 -7.12 17.21
CA GLU A 212 25.70 -8.49 17.32
C GLU A 212 27.15 -8.59 16.85
N ASP A 213 27.48 -7.99 15.70
CA ASP A 213 28.86 -7.93 15.19
C ASP A 213 29.80 -7.25 16.20
N VAL A 214 29.39 -6.13 16.79
CA VAL A 214 30.17 -5.42 17.82
C VAL A 214 30.31 -6.24 19.12
N ILE A 215 29.29 -6.99 19.52
CA ILE A 215 29.37 -7.87 20.70
C ILE A 215 30.40 -8.96 20.43
N LYS A 216 30.35 -9.58 19.25
CA LYS A 216 31.28 -10.64 18.86
C LYS A 216 32.74 -10.15 18.86
N GLU A 217 33.01 -8.98 18.29
CA GLU A 217 34.34 -8.36 18.35
C GLU A 217 34.81 -8.12 19.79
N LYS A 218 33.92 -7.66 20.68
CA LYS A 218 34.25 -7.46 22.09
C LYS A 218 34.50 -8.77 22.83
N GLU A 219 33.75 -9.82 22.53
CA GLU A 219 33.95 -11.15 23.09
C GLU A 219 35.31 -11.72 22.69
N ASP A 220 35.70 -11.59 21.41
CA ASP A 220 37.02 -12.00 20.92
C ASP A 220 38.16 -11.25 21.65
N VAL A 221 38.00 -9.94 21.86
CA VAL A 221 38.97 -9.13 22.63
C VAL A 221 39.05 -9.56 24.09
N ILE A 222 37.92 -9.89 24.74
CA ILE A 222 37.91 -10.37 26.12
C ILE A 222 38.62 -11.72 26.21
N GLN A 223 38.34 -12.65 25.30
CA GLN A 223 39.00 -13.95 25.27
C GLN A 223 40.52 -13.82 25.10
N GLU A 224 40.98 -12.91 24.24
CA GLU A 224 42.40 -12.66 24.04
C GLU A 224 43.05 -12.05 25.28
N LYS A 225 42.39 -11.07 25.92
CA LYS A 225 42.86 -10.51 27.19
C LYS A 225 42.93 -11.56 28.31
N ASP A 226 41.95 -12.44 28.41
CA ASP A 226 41.92 -13.52 29.41
C ASP A 226 43.07 -14.53 29.20
N LYS A 227 43.43 -14.82 27.94
CA LYS A 227 44.63 -15.64 27.64
C LYS A 227 45.90 -14.95 28.13
N GLN A 228 46.09 -13.67 27.78
CA GLN A 228 47.26 -12.89 28.23
C GLN A 228 47.34 -12.80 29.76
N LEU A 229 46.19 -12.65 30.44
CA LEU A 229 46.13 -12.59 31.89
C LEU A 229 46.58 -13.91 32.53
N LYS A 230 46.11 -15.05 32.00
CA LYS A 230 46.55 -16.39 32.44
C LYS A 230 48.04 -16.64 32.20
N GLU A 231 48.60 -16.13 31.10
CA GLU A 231 50.05 -16.21 30.83
C GLU A 231 50.84 -15.38 31.84
N LYS A 232 50.44 -14.12 32.07
CA LYS A 232 51.08 -13.27 33.07
C LYS A 232 50.97 -13.81 34.49
N GLU A 233 49.84 -14.41 34.86
CA GLU A 233 49.69 -15.08 36.16
C GLU A 233 50.66 -16.25 36.33
N LYS A 234 50.89 -17.04 35.27
CA LYS A 234 51.90 -18.12 35.29
C LYS A 234 53.32 -17.57 35.45
N GLU A 235 53.68 -16.51 34.71
CA GLU A 235 54.97 -15.84 34.84
C GLU A 235 55.20 -15.30 36.25
N ILE A 236 54.22 -14.58 36.82
CA ILE A 236 54.29 -14.07 38.20
C ILE A 236 54.50 -15.21 39.19
N LYS A 237 53.83 -16.35 39.00
CA LYS A 237 53.97 -17.52 39.87
C LYS A 237 55.36 -18.15 39.77
N GLN A 238 55.97 -18.18 38.58
CA GLN A 238 57.34 -18.62 38.39
C GLN A 238 58.35 -17.66 39.02
N LEU A 239 58.21 -16.35 38.76
CA LEU A 239 59.09 -15.32 39.33
C LEU A 239 59.05 -15.32 40.86
N LYS A 240 57.87 -15.49 41.47
CA LYS A 240 57.73 -15.63 42.94
C LYS A 240 58.50 -16.84 43.48
N LYS A 241 58.41 -18.00 42.82
CA LYS A 241 59.18 -19.20 43.21
C LYS A 241 60.69 -18.95 43.16
N GLN A 242 61.18 -18.35 42.07
CA GLN A 242 62.61 -18.02 41.94
C GLN A 242 63.07 -17.05 43.02
N LEU A 243 62.25 -16.06 43.37
CA LEU A 243 62.57 -15.08 44.40
C LEU A 243 62.63 -15.71 45.80
N ASP A 244 61.76 -16.68 46.10
CA ASP A 244 61.77 -17.44 47.35
C ASP A 244 62.98 -18.39 47.44
N GLU A 245 63.44 -18.94 46.31
CA GLU A 245 64.67 -19.75 46.24
C GLU A 245 65.94 -18.93 46.45
N ILE A 246 65.98 -17.68 45.98
CA ILE A 246 67.12 -16.77 46.17
C ILE A 246 67.20 -16.21 47.60
N LYS A 247 66.09 -16.16 48.33
CA LYS A 247 66.02 -15.67 49.72
C LYS A 247 66.35 -16.72 50.78
N LYS A 248 66.56 -17.98 50.38
CA LYS A 248 66.97 -19.09 51.25
C LYS A 248 68.48 -19.25 51.26
#